data_AF-A0A1E3LPW1-F1
#
_entry.id   AF-A0A1E3LPW1-F1
#
_cell.length_a   1.000
_cell.length_b   1.000
_cell.length_c   1.000
_cell.angle_alpha   90.00
_cell.angle_beta   90.00
_cell.angle_gamma   90.00
#
_symmetry.space_group_name_H-M   'P 1'
#
loop_
_entity.id
_entity.type
_entity.pdbx_description
1 polymer ?
#
loop_
_entity_poly.entity_id
_entity_poly.type
_entity_poly.pdbx_seq_one_letter_code
_entity_poly.pdbx_strand_id
1 'polypeptide(L)'
;MTRRQFLSAFVAGGALLVPPVARAIDPGFWTRERQLWIRRDRPGRAREEFRVIYWANGQYDYNNYIRLCYLFRDSLTEDVAAINARLLDLMYGMQRWTELEAGVLLPIDLLSGYRTISHNRSLENAASNSEHPRGNAGDIRFPSVAPSITARRAKYFQMGGVGVYPSFTHVDVGRVREFVGKLPKRASQ
;
A
#
# COMPACT_ATOMS: atom_id res chain seq x y z
N MET A 1 -35.58 44.27 -52.33
CA MET A 1 -34.74 43.60 -53.34
C MET A 1 -34.11 42.37 -52.70
N THR A 2 -34.20 41.23 -53.37
CA THR A 2 -34.07 39.85 -52.86
C THR A 2 -32.67 39.25 -53.09
N ARG A 3 -32.30 38.24 -52.28
CA ARG A 3 -31.84 36.90 -52.76
C ARG A 3 -31.65 35.88 -51.62
N ARG A 4 -32.62 34.97 -51.53
CA ARG A 4 -32.52 33.50 -51.34
C ARG A 4 -31.70 32.90 -50.18
N GLN A 5 -32.47 32.31 -49.25
CA GLN A 5 -32.34 30.96 -48.65
C GLN A 5 -31.16 30.09 -49.13
N PHE A 6 -30.50 29.38 -48.20
CA PHE A 6 -30.42 27.90 -48.21
C PHE A 6 -29.72 27.29 -46.98
N LEU A 7 -30.41 26.27 -46.43
CA LEU A 7 -29.96 25.01 -45.80
C LEU A 7 -29.11 24.97 -44.50
N SER A 8 -29.80 24.51 -43.45
CA SER A 8 -29.63 23.17 -42.84
C SER A 8 -28.50 22.87 -41.86
N ALA A 9 -28.98 22.36 -40.72
CA ALA A 9 -28.31 21.57 -39.70
C ALA A 9 -27.21 20.62 -40.20
N PHE A 10 -26.10 20.61 -39.47
CA PHE A 10 -25.20 19.44 -39.37
C PHE A 10 -25.21 18.94 -37.93
N VAL A 11 -26.07 17.95 -37.66
CA VAL A 11 -25.85 16.99 -36.57
C VAL A 11 -24.84 15.98 -37.12
N ALA A 12 -23.56 16.20 -36.86
CA ALA A 12 -22.54 15.18 -37.04
C ALA A 12 -22.37 14.45 -35.71
N GLY A 13 -22.99 13.27 -35.62
CA GLY A 13 -22.76 12.31 -34.56
C GLY A 13 -21.30 11.84 -34.58
N GLY A 14 -20.46 12.50 -33.80
CA GLY A 14 -19.18 11.95 -33.39
C GLY A 14 -19.39 11.21 -32.08
N ALA A 15 -19.55 9.89 -32.13
CA ALA A 15 -19.26 9.08 -30.96
C ALA A 15 -17.76 9.22 -30.70
N LEU A 16 -17.38 10.22 -29.91
CA LEU A 16 -16.05 10.31 -29.35
C LEU A 16 -15.83 8.99 -28.61
N LEU A 17 -14.99 8.13 -29.17
CA LEU A 17 -14.37 7.02 -28.46
C LEU A 17 -13.54 7.67 -27.35
N VAL A 18 -14.19 7.97 -26.24
CA VAL A 18 -13.50 8.41 -25.03
C VAL A 18 -12.62 7.21 -24.64
N PRO A 19 -11.29 7.33 -24.67
CA PRO A 19 -10.44 6.26 -24.20
C PRO A 19 -10.88 5.90 -22.77
N PRO A 20 -10.97 4.61 -22.42
CA PRO A 20 -11.49 4.16 -21.12
C PRO A 20 -10.75 4.75 -19.90
N VAL A 21 -9.58 5.37 -20.12
CA VAL A 21 -8.84 6.17 -19.15
C VAL A 21 -9.67 7.30 -18.54
N ALA A 22 -10.65 7.87 -19.25
CA ALA A 22 -11.52 8.91 -18.69
C ALA A 22 -12.51 8.39 -17.63
N ARG A 23 -12.60 7.07 -17.42
CA ARG A 23 -13.37 6.47 -16.31
C ARG A 23 -12.58 6.29 -15.02
N ALA A 24 -11.33 6.78 -14.94
CA ALA A 24 -10.42 6.47 -13.84
C ALA A 24 -10.54 7.36 -12.59
N ILE A 25 -11.48 8.30 -12.55
CA ILE A 25 -11.78 9.05 -11.31
C ILE A 25 -12.93 8.33 -10.60
N ASP A 26 -12.60 7.53 -9.59
CA ASP A 26 -13.55 6.97 -8.63
C ASP A 26 -13.69 7.95 -7.44
N PRO A 27 -14.68 8.85 -7.44
CA PRO A 27 -14.88 9.80 -6.34
C PRO A 27 -15.20 9.09 -5.01
N GLY A 28 -15.65 7.83 -5.07
CA GLY A 28 -15.93 7.00 -3.89
C GLY A 28 -14.73 6.22 -3.38
N PHE A 29 -13.53 6.38 -3.97
CA PHE A 29 -12.38 5.53 -3.68
C PHE A 29 -12.04 5.42 -2.18
N TRP A 30 -12.09 6.55 -1.46
CA TRP A 30 -11.76 6.60 -0.03
C TRP A 30 -12.97 6.39 0.89
N THR A 31 -14.18 6.49 0.34
CA THR A 31 -15.44 6.38 1.10
C THR A 31 -16.11 5.01 0.97
N ARG A 32 -15.68 4.19 0.02
CA ARG A 32 -16.07 2.78 -0.10
C ARG A 32 -15.36 1.91 0.94
N GLU A 33 -15.81 0.67 1.07
CA GLU A 33 -15.20 -0.31 1.94
C GLU A 33 -13.71 -0.49 1.65
N ARG A 34 -12.90 -0.48 2.72
CA ARG A 34 -11.46 -0.68 2.62
C ARG A 34 -11.14 -2.13 2.96
N GLN A 35 -10.99 -2.94 1.92
CA GLN A 35 -10.50 -4.30 2.02
C GLN A 35 -8.98 -4.34 1.81
N LEU A 36 -8.28 -4.96 2.75
CA LEU A 36 -6.86 -5.30 2.64
C LEU A 36 -6.68 -6.79 2.51
N TRP A 37 -5.88 -7.20 1.53
CA TRP A 37 -5.37 -8.56 1.41
C TRP A 37 -3.87 -8.58 1.69
N ILE A 38 -3.49 -9.12 2.85
CA ILE A 38 -2.09 -9.19 3.28
C ILE A 38 -1.76 -10.62 3.65
N ARG A 39 -0.61 -11.11 3.20
CA ARG A 39 -0.05 -12.39 3.64
C ARG A 39 1.35 -12.20 4.21
N ARG A 40 1.75 -13.13 5.05
CA ARG A 40 3.06 -13.17 5.69
C ARG A 40 3.60 -14.59 5.62
N ASP A 41 4.72 -14.71 4.92
CA ASP A 41 5.46 -15.96 4.76
C ASP A 41 6.75 -15.90 5.57
N ARG A 42 6.92 -16.85 6.49
CA ARG A 42 8.12 -16.96 7.32
C ARG A 42 8.71 -18.36 7.20
N PRO A 43 10.03 -18.50 6.98
CA PRO A 43 10.66 -19.81 6.97
C PRO A 43 10.36 -20.59 8.26
N GLY A 44 9.92 -21.84 8.11
CA GLY A 44 9.61 -22.72 9.26
C GLY A 44 8.33 -22.40 10.02
N ARG A 45 7.48 -21.51 9.51
CA ARG A 45 6.13 -21.23 10.07
C ARG A 45 5.07 -21.42 9.00
N ALA A 46 3.83 -21.70 9.43
CA ALA A 46 2.69 -21.69 8.53
C ALA A 46 2.48 -20.28 7.95
N ARG A 47 2.03 -20.21 6.68
CA ARG A 47 1.61 -18.95 6.06
C ARG A 47 0.45 -18.36 6.85
N GLU A 48 0.55 -17.07 7.12
CA GLU A 48 -0.53 -16.28 7.74
C GLU A 48 -1.10 -15.34 6.69
N GLU A 49 -2.42 -15.29 6.53
CA GLU A 49 -3.05 -14.55 5.44
C GLU A 49 -4.43 -14.04 5.85
N PHE A 50 -4.67 -12.75 5.64
CA PHE A 50 -5.95 -12.11 5.89
C PHE A 50 -6.40 -11.31 4.68
N ARG A 51 -7.65 -11.53 4.27
CA ARG A 51 -8.37 -10.71 3.30
C ARG A 51 -9.62 -10.19 3.98
N VAL A 52 -9.54 -8.99 4.53
CA VAL A 52 -10.54 -8.45 5.46
C VAL A 52 -10.93 -7.02 5.12
N ILE A 53 -12.18 -6.67 5.40
CA ILE A 53 -12.67 -5.29 5.39
C ILE A 53 -12.43 -4.73 6.79
N TYR A 54 -11.54 -3.75 6.91
CA TYR A 54 -11.19 -3.14 8.20
C TYR A 54 -11.87 -1.78 8.40
N TRP A 55 -12.48 -1.22 7.35
CA TRP A 55 -13.23 0.03 7.42
C TRP A 55 -14.41 -0.01 6.44
N ALA A 56 -15.59 0.35 6.92
CA ALA A 56 -16.83 0.45 6.16
C ALA A 56 -17.78 1.44 6.84
N ASN A 57 -18.63 2.12 6.07
CA ASN A 57 -19.69 2.99 6.59
C ASN A 57 -19.20 4.04 7.61
N GLY A 58 -18.00 4.60 7.39
CA GLY A 58 -17.44 5.62 8.27
C GLY A 58 -16.73 5.09 9.53
N GLN A 59 -16.71 3.77 9.76
CA GLN A 59 -16.21 3.17 11.00
C GLN A 59 -15.21 2.04 10.73
N TYR A 60 -14.32 1.81 11.70
CA TYR A 60 -13.41 0.66 11.68
C TYR A 60 -14.13 -0.60 12.17
N ASP A 61 -13.93 -1.71 11.46
CA ASP A 61 -14.20 -3.03 12.03
C ASP A 61 -13.05 -3.39 12.98
N TYR A 62 -13.31 -3.28 14.28
CA TYR A 62 -12.29 -3.46 15.31
C TYR A 62 -11.72 -4.90 15.33
N ASN A 63 -12.53 -5.91 15.02
CA ASN A 63 -12.06 -7.30 14.98
C ASN A 63 -11.09 -7.53 13.82
N ASN A 64 -11.42 -7.00 12.65
CA ASN A 64 -10.52 -7.08 11.49
C ASN A 64 -9.29 -6.19 11.65
N TYR A 65 -9.42 -5.03 12.31
CA TYR A 65 -8.27 -4.21 12.68
C TYR A 65 -7.30 -4.95 13.62
N ILE A 66 -7.79 -5.63 14.66
CA ILE A 66 -6.94 -6.44 15.55
C ILE A 66 -6.24 -7.57 14.78
N ARG A 67 -6.95 -8.24 13.85
CA ARG A 67 -6.34 -9.27 12.98
C ARG A 67 -5.19 -8.71 12.15
N LEU A 68 -5.35 -7.51 11.59
CA LEU A 68 -4.27 -6.82 10.90
C LEU A 68 -3.12 -6.48 11.85
N CYS A 69 -3.39 -5.97 13.06
CA CYS A 69 -2.34 -5.72 14.06
C CYS A 69 -1.56 -7.00 14.41
N TYR A 70 -2.26 -8.12 14.59
CA TYR A 70 -1.65 -9.42 14.81
C TYR A 70 -0.76 -9.84 13.63
N LEU A 71 -1.18 -9.62 12.39
CA LEU A 71 -0.36 -9.96 11.22
C LEU A 71 0.94 -9.13 11.16
N PHE A 72 0.90 -7.89 11.66
CA PHE A 72 2.03 -6.96 11.72
C PHE A 72 2.95 -7.14 12.92
N ARG A 73 2.63 -8.02 13.87
CA ARG A 73 3.41 -8.22 15.09
C ARG A 73 4.89 -8.49 14.84
N ASP A 74 5.69 -8.28 15.86
CA ASP A 74 7.12 -8.54 15.79
C ASP A 74 7.39 -10.00 15.39
N SER A 75 8.20 -10.24 14.35
CA SER A 75 8.51 -11.61 13.88
C SER A 75 9.42 -12.40 14.82
N LEU A 76 10.18 -11.70 15.68
CA LEU A 76 11.15 -12.30 16.59
C LEU A 76 10.51 -12.57 17.95
N THR A 77 9.81 -11.58 18.50
CA THR A 77 9.26 -11.67 19.87
C THR A 77 7.77 -12.03 19.90
N GLU A 78 7.09 -12.03 18.74
CA GLU A 78 5.63 -12.22 18.60
C GLU A 78 4.79 -11.14 19.29
N ASP A 79 5.39 -10.08 19.83
CA ASP A 79 4.68 -8.97 20.46
C ASP A 79 3.80 -8.23 19.46
N VAL A 80 2.53 -8.08 19.81
CA VAL A 80 1.53 -7.35 19.03
C VAL A 80 1.47 -5.90 19.53
N ALA A 81 1.37 -4.95 18.60
CA ALA A 81 1.14 -3.55 18.90
C ALA A 81 0.04 -3.00 17.98
N ALA A 82 -0.57 -1.88 18.37
CA ALA A 82 -1.47 -1.14 17.52
C ALA A 82 -0.72 -0.63 16.28
N ILE A 83 -1.31 -0.83 15.10
CA ILE A 83 -0.77 -0.35 13.83
C ILE A 83 -1.50 0.92 13.45
N ASN A 84 -0.75 1.94 13.08
CA ASN A 84 -1.33 3.21 12.67
C ASN A 84 -2.26 3.00 11.48
N ALA A 85 -3.54 3.37 11.62
CA ALA A 85 -4.54 3.16 10.58
C ALA A 85 -4.18 3.88 9.26
N ARG A 86 -3.41 4.98 9.31
CA ARG A 86 -2.89 5.65 8.11
C ARG A 86 -1.96 4.75 7.28
N LEU A 87 -1.22 3.86 7.93
CA LEU A 87 -0.38 2.87 7.23
C LEU A 87 -1.25 1.85 6.49
N LEU A 88 -2.33 1.40 7.13
CA LEU A 88 -3.31 0.51 6.50
C LEU A 88 -3.99 1.18 5.31
N ASP A 89 -4.33 2.46 5.43
CA ASP A 89 -4.91 3.27 4.35
C ASP A 89 -3.92 3.46 3.18
N LEU A 90 -2.64 3.73 3.47
CA LEU A 90 -1.58 3.79 2.46
C LEU A 90 -1.47 2.46 1.70
N MET A 91 -1.42 1.34 2.43
CA MET A 91 -1.33 0.01 1.85
C MET A 91 -2.58 -0.35 1.04
N TYR A 92 -3.77 0.08 1.48
CA TYR A 92 -5.01 -0.05 0.71
C TYR A 92 -4.88 0.71 -0.62
N GLY A 93 -4.46 1.97 -0.58
CA GLY A 93 -4.21 2.80 -1.76
C GLY A 93 -3.27 2.11 -2.76
N MET A 94 -2.12 1.62 -2.25
CA MET A 94 -1.13 0.91 -3.06
C MET A 94 -1.66 -0.39 -3.67
N GLN A 95 -2.47 -1.15 -2.92
CA GLN A 95 -3.05 -2.40 -3.41
C GLN A 95 -4.08 -2.15 -4.51
N ARG A 96 -4.92 -1.11 -4.38
CA ARG A 96 -5.89 -0.75 -5.42
C ARG A 96 -5.22 -0.17 -6.67
N TRP A 97 -4.17 0.64 -6.53
CA TRP A 97 -3.38 1.06 -7.69
C TRP A 97 -2.81 -0.17 -8.40
N THR A 98 -2.19 -1.06 -7.65
CA THR A 98 -1.60 -2.28 -8.22
C THR A 98 -2.64 -3.15 -8.93
N GLU A 99 -3.86 -3.24 -8.38
CA GLU A 99 -4.99 -3.91 -9.02
C GLU A 99 -5.37 -3.28 -10.36
N LEU A 100 -5.44 -1.95 -10.44
CA LEU A 100 -5.75 -1.24 -11.69
C LEU A 100 -4.71 -1.50 -12.79
N GLU A 101 -3.43 -1.57 -12.43
CA GLU A 101 -2.35 -1.84 -13.40
C GLU A 101 -2.25 -3.32 -13.78
N ALA A 102 -2.47 -4.23 -12.82
CA ALA A 102 -2.35 -5.67 -13.05
C ALA A 102 -3.63 -6.31 -13.62
N GLY A 103 -4.78 -5.62 -13.53
CA GLY A 103 -6.09 -6.16 -13.89
C GLY A 103 -6.66 -7.17 -12.88
N VAL A 104 -5.97 -7.40 -11.76
CA VAL A 104 -6.36 -8.35 -10.71
C VAL A 104 -5.85 -7.88 -9.35
N LEU A 105 -6.64 -8.13 -8.30
CA LEU A 105 -6.22 -7.85 -6.93
C LEU A 105 -5.04 -8.76 -6.53
N LEU A 106 -3.92 -8.15 -6.14
CA LEU A 106 -2.76 -8.87 -5.61
C LEU A 106 -2.64 -8.70 -4.10
N PRO A 107 -2.22 -9.76 -3.36
CA PRO A 107 -1.90 -9.61 -1.94
C PRO A 107 -0.67 -8.72 -1.76
N ILE A 108 -0.58 -8.09 -0.60
CA ILE A 108 0.68 -7.54 -0.11
C ILE A 108 1.42 -8.63 0.66
N ASP A 109 2.65 -8.90 0.28
CA ASP A 109 3.57 -9.74 1.04
C ASP A 109 4.22 -8.87 2.11
N LEU A 110 3.80 -9.04 3.37
CA LEU A 110 4.35 -8.33 4.52
C LEU A 110 5.57 -9.09 5.05
N LEU A 111 6.74 -8.47 4.97
CA LEU A 111 7.98 -9.05 5.47
C LEU A 111 8.25 -8.65 6.92
N SER A 112 7.98 -7.39 7.24
CA SER A 112 8.19 -6.84 8.57
C SER A 112 7.17 -5.75 8.84
N GLY A 113 6.54 -5.79 10.02
CA GLY A 113 5.60 -4.77 10.48
C GLY A 113 6.16 -4.08 11.73
N TYR A 114 5.42 -4.09 12.82
CA TYR A 114 5.91 -3.66 14.12
C TYR A 114 7.20 -4.40 14.51
N ARG A 115 8.10 -3.67 15.19
CA ARG A 115 9.31 -4.22 15.81
C ARG A 115 9.42 -3.70 17.23
N THR A 116 9.60 -4.58 18.19
CA THR A 116 10.05 -4.21 19.53
C THR A 116 11.36 -3.43 19.47
N ILE A 117 11.61 -2.62 20.50
CA ILE A 117 12.85 -1.83 20.60
C ILE A 117 14.07 -2.76 20.57
N SER A 118 14.01 -3.91 21.25
CA SER A 118 15.09 -4.90 21.29
C SER A 118 15.38 -5.51 19.92
N HIS A 119 14.36 -6.00 19.21
CA HIS A 119 14.54 -6.54 17.86
C HIS A 119 15.00 -5.47 16.87
N ASN A 120 14.45 -4.26 16.92
CA ASN A 120 14.89 -3.20 16.02
C ASN A 120 16.39 -2.86 16.24
N ARG A 121 16.86 -2.85 17.49
CA ARG A 121 18.29 -2.61 17.82
C ARG A 121 19.22 -3.75 17.42
N SER A 122 18.73 -4.98 17.30
CA SER A 122 19.56 -6.12 16.88
C SER A 122 19.87 -6.12 15.38
N LEU A 123 19.29 -5.19 14.60
CA LEU A 123 19.55 -5.05 13.16
C LEU A 123 20.67 -4.03 12.92
N GLU A 124 21.73 -4.46 12.24
CA GLU A 124 22.98 -3.70 12.00
C GLU A 124 22.77 -2.34 11.30
N ASN A 125 21.66 -2.16 10.58
CA ASN A 125 21.32 -0.93 9.85
C ASN A 125 19.97 -0.33 10.25
N ALA A 126 19.49 -0.60 11.47
CA ALA A 126 18.27 0.05 11.93
C ALA A 126 18.47 1.57 12.04
N ALA A 127 17.61 2.33 11.36
CA ALA A 127 17.62 3.78 11.47
C ALA A 127 17.34 4.19 12.92
N SER A 128 18.10 5.18 13.42
CA SER A 128 17.93 5.74 14.77
C SER A 128 16.52 6.27 15.03
N ASN A 129 15.81 6.66 13.97
CA ASN A 129 14.40 7.10 13.99
C ASN A 129 13.49 6.16 13.19
N SER A 130 13.69 4.84 13.32
CA SER A 130 12.83 3.82 12.72
C SER A 130 11.35 4.01 13.09
N GLU A 131 10.46 3.89 12.11
CA GLU A 131 9.01 3.96 12.29
C GLU A 131 8.39 2.60 12.64
N HIS A 132 9.13 1.49 12.54
CA HIS A 132 8.64 0.15 12.89
C HIS A 132 8.25 0.02 14.37
N PRO A 133 9.05 0.50 15.36
CA PRO A 133 8.66 0.44 16.77
C PRO A 133 7.48 1.33 17.15
N ARG A 134 7.06 2.23 16.26
CA ARG A 134 5.89 3.09 16.46
C ARG A 134 4.62 2.52 15.84
N GLY A 135 4.68 1.33 15.22
CA GLY A 135 3.56 0.77 14.46
C GLY A 135 3.22 1.58 13.20
N ASN A 136 4.19 2.36 12.69
CA ASN A 136 4.00 3.29 11.59
C ASN A 136 4.62 2.82 10.26
N ALA A 137 5.28 1.65 10.23
CA ALA A 137 6.00 1.17 9.05
C ALA A 137 5.74 -0.29 8.70
N GLY A 138 5.90 -0.60 7.41
CA GLY A 138 5.88 -1.94 6.86
C GLY A 138 6.93 -2.12 5.76
N ASP A 139 7.64 -3.24 5.80
CA ASP A 139 8.48 -3.71 4.70
C ASP A 139 7.65 -4.69 3.86
N ILE A 140 7.40 -4.32 2.60
CA ILE A 140 6.38 -4.96 1.77
C ILE A 140 6.87 -5.31 0.36
N ARG A 141 6.17 -6.26 -0.27
CA ARG A 141 6.27 -6.57 -1.70
C ARG A 141 4.88 -6.79 -2.28
N PHE A 142 4.75 -6.56 -3.59
CA PHE A 142 3.67 -7.13 -4.38
C PHE A 142 4.24 -8.25 -5.25
N PRO A 143 3.55 -9.39 -5.39
CA PRO A 143 3.98 -10.47 -6.26
C PRO A 143 4.26 -9.97 -7.68
N SER A 144 5.41 -10.34 -8.24
CA SER A 144 5.85 -9.97 -9.59
C SER A 144 5.99 -8.46 -9.86
N VAL A 145 6.02 -7.62 -8.81
CA VAL A 145 6.26 -6.17 -8.94
C VAL A 145 7.63 -5.83 -8.35
N ALA A 146 8.47 -5.15 -9.14
CA ALA A 146 9.78 -4.72 -8.67
C ALA A 146 9.66 -3.69 -7.53
N PRO A 147 10.54 -3.75 -6.49
CA PRO A 147 10.51 -2.79 -5.38
C PRO A 147 10.52 -1.32 -5.81
N SER A 148 11.27 -0.97 -6.86
CA SER A 148 11.31 0.39 -7.40
C SER A 148 9.95 0.89 -7.92
N ILE A 149 9.13 -0.01 -8.48
CA ILE A 149 7.78 0.31 -8.94
C ILE A 149 6.85 0.48 -7.74
N THR A 150 6.89 -0.44 -6.78
CA THR A 150 6.13 -0.33 -5.53
C THR A 150 6.44 0.98 -4.78
N ALA A 151 7.72 1.35 -4.69
CA ALA A 151 8.15 2.61 -4.10
C ALA A 151 7.62 3.83 -4.84
N ARG A 152 7.63 3.83 -6.19
CA ARG A 152 7.05 4.92 -6.98
C ARG A 152 5.57 5.14 -6.66
N ARG A 153 4.79 4.05 -6.51
CA ARG A 153 3.38 4.12 -6.11
C ARG A 153 3.23 4.68 -4.69
N ALA A 154 4.01 4.18 -3.73
CA ALA A 154 3.98 4.68 -2.36
C ALA A 154 4.27 6.19 -2.27
N LYS A 155 5.25 6.66 -3.05
CA LYS A 155 5.64 8.08 -3.08
C LYS A 155 4.53 9.00 -3.56
N TYR A 156 3.67 8.55 -4.47
CA TYR A 156 2.56 9.37 -4.95
C TYR A 156 1.61 9.78 -3.81
N PHE A 157 1.43 8.94 -2.79
CA PHE A 157 0.56 9.24 -1.67
C PHE A 157 1.13 10.30 -0.72
N GLN A 158 2.44 10.57 -0.75
CA GLN A 158 3.10 11.56 0.13
C GLN A 158 2.75 11.39 1.62
N MET A 159 2.52 10.15 2.07
CA MET A 159 2.05 9.83 3.42
C MET A 159 3.17 9.70 4.46
N GLY A 160 4.40 9.47 4.02
CA GLY A 160 5.57 9.30 4.89
C GLY A 160 6.79 8.83 4.12
N GLY A 161 7.69 8.13 4.79
CA GLY A 161 8.96 7.66 4.24
C GLY A 161 8.81 6.49 3.28
N VAL A 162 9.62 6.49 2.22
CA VAL A 162 9.70 5.39 1.25
C VAL A 162 11.15 4.97 1.05
N GLY A 163 11.44 3.69 1.28
CA GLY A 163 12.76 3.10 1.11
C GLY A 163 12.77 2.00 0.06
N VAL A 164 13.74 2.03 -0.86
CA VAL A 164 13.93 0.94 -1.84
C VAL A 164 15.05 0.01 -1.39
N TYR A 165 14.76 -1.28 -1.24
CA TYR A 165 15.75 -2.32 -0.97
C TYR A 165 15.79 -3.29 -2.15
N PRO A 166 16.87 -4.10 -2.31
CA PRO A 166 16.98 -5.06 -3.40
C PRO A 166 15.81 -6.04 -3.49
N SER A 167 15.20 -6.36 -2.35
CA SER A 167 14.15 -7.38 -2.30
C SER A 167 12.78 -6.83 -1.89
N PHE A 168 12.67 -5.67 -1.26
CA PHE A 168 11.39 -5.14 -0.75
C PHE A 168 11.33 -3.62 -0.80
N THR A 169 10.16 -3.07 -0.55
CA THR A 169 9.95 -1.63 -0.35
C THR A 169 9.58 -1.37 1.09
N HIS A 170 10.28 -0.44 1.74
CA HIS A 170 9.88 0.12 3.01
C HIS A 170 8.86 1.25 2.77
N VAL A 171 7.76 1.24 3.52
CA VAL A 171 6.80 2.34 3.57
C VAL A 171 6.48 2.68 5.02
N ASP A 172 6.36 3.98 5.32
CA ASP A 172 5.91 4.46 6.62
C ASP A 172 4.99 5.67 6.51
N VAL A 173 4.37 6.04 7.63
CA VAL A 173 3.50 7.23 7.77
C VAL A 173 4.07 8.30 8.72
N GLY A 174 5.40 8.35 8.83
CA GLY A 174 6.15 9.39 9.53
C GLY A 174 6.45 10.59 8.62
N ARG A 175 7.67 11.15 8.73
CA ARG A 175 8.09 12.27 7.86
C ARG A 175 8.32 11.80 6.43
N VAL A 176 7.80 12.56 5.46
CA VAL A 176 8.06 12.34 4.02
C VAL A 176 9.56 12.42 3.76
N ARG A 177 10.12 11.33 3.25
CA ARG A 177 11.54 11.18 2.91
C ARG A 177 11.74 9.99 1.98
N GLU A 178 12.84 9.99 1.24
CA GLU A 178 13.20 8.89 0.36
C GLU A 178 14.59 8.38 0.72
N PHE A 179 14.81 7.07 0.59
CA PHE A 179 16.13 6.47 0.80
C PHE A 179 16.29 5.16 0.02
N VAL A 180 17.54 4.76 -0.19
CA VAL A 180 17.88 3.45 -0.76
C VAL A 180 18.59 2.65 0.33
N GLY A 181 18.01 1.50 0.66
CA GLY A 181 18.52 0.60 1.67
C GLY A 181 19.40 -0.50 1.07
N LYS A 182 20.40 -0.93 1.85
CA LYS A 182 21.13 -2.18 1.59
C LYS A 182 20.48 -3.29 2.41
N LEU A 183 20.48 -4.53 1.92
CA LEU A 183 19.98 -5.66 2.73
C LEU A 183 20.75 -5.70 4.05
N PRO A 184 20.06 -5.87 5.21
CA PRO A 184 20.76 -6.07 6.46
C PRO A 184 21.60 -7.34 6.34
N LYS A 185 22.91 -7.23 6.58
CA LYS A 185 23.71 -8.41 6.87
C LYS A 185 23.20 -8.95 8.21
N ARG A 186 23.08 -10.27 8.36
CA ARG A 186 22.90 -10.83 9.70
C ARG A 186 24.18 -10.46 10.45
N ALA A 187 24.05 -9.88 11.65
CA ALA A 187 25.20 -9.74 12.53
C ALA A 187 25.82 -11.14 12.65
N SER A 188 27.10 -11.24 12.29
CA SER A 188 27.89 -12.43 12.59
C SER A 188 27.81 -12.65 14.10
N GLN A 189 27.24 -13.79 14.50
CA GLN A 189 27.39 -14.28 15.86
C GLN A 189 28.86 -14.61 16.11
#